data_AF-A0A2G1YVJ2-F1
#
_entry.id   AF-A0A2G1YVJ2-F1
#
_cell.length_a   1.000
_cell.length_b   1.000
_cell.length_c   1.000
_cell.angle_alpha   90.00
_cell.angle_beta   90.00
_cell.angle_gamma   90.00
#
_symmetry.space_group_name_H-M   'P 1'
#
loop_
_entity.id
_entity.type
_entity.pdbx_description
1 polymer ?
#
loop_
_entity_poly.entity_id
_entity_poly.type
_entity_poly.pdbx_seq_one_letter_code
_entity_poly.pdbx_strand_id
1 'polypeptide(L)'
;MPNNNMNELDDKIRAALSEQDQALMAHFEEQGLFGQLGSLFKGKLAWLSIVTLFIGTILTFVAIYAIWKFVTTDDLASMIRWGGLAWIAGVSQMMIKLWSWMRMETNRTLREIKRLELQIVRMQNG
;
A
#
# COMPACT_ATOMS: atom_id res chain seq x y z
N MET A 1 -40.94 -39.51 -5.02
CA MET A 1 -39.76 -39.36 -5.90
C MET A 1 -38.93 -38.22 -5.32
N PRO A 2 -37.66 -38.42 -4.96
CA PRO A 2 -36.84 -37.35 -4.41
C PRO A 2 -36.65 -36.27 -5.49
N ASN A 3 -36.70 -35.01 -5.06
CA ASN A 3 -36.80 -33.84 -5.93
C ASN A 3 -35.43 -33.51 -6.55
N ASN A 4 -35.07 -34.17 -7.66
CA ASN A 4 -33.79 -33.97 -8.38
C ASN A 4 -33.50 -32.50 -8.74
N ASN A 5 -34.53 -31.67 -8.92
CA ASN A 5 -34.37 -30.25 -9.20
C ASN A 5 -33.82 -29.44 -8.02
N MET A 6 -34.08 -29.85 -6.77
CA MET A 6 -33.47 -29.18 -5.61
C MET A 6 -31.97 -29.50 -5.50
N ASN A 7 -31.57 -30.75 -5.77
CA ASN A 7 -30.15 -31.12 -5.76
C ASN A 7 -29.38 -30.42 -6.88
N GLU A 8 -29.91 -30.34 -8.11
CA GLU A 8 -29.24 -29.59 -9.18
C GLU A 8 -29.11 -28.10 -8.89
N LEU A 9 -30.09 -27.50 -8.21
CA LEU A 9 -30.05 -26.10 -7.82
C LEU A 9 -29.02 -25.87 -6.70
N ASP A 10 -29.01 -26.73 -5.68
CA ASP A 10 -28.00 -26.69 -4.61
C ASP A 10 -26.58 -26.92 -5.16
N ASP A 11 -26.40 -27.86 -6.08
CA ASP A 11 -25.10 -28.14 -6.72
C ASP A 11 -24.61 -26.94 -7.53
N LYS A 12 -25.50 -26.25 -8.25
CA LYS A 12 -25.15 -25.02 -8.97
C LYS A 12 -24.84 -23.86 -8.03
N ILE A 13 -25.59 -23.70 -6.94
CA ILE A 13 -25.32 -22.68 -5.91
C ILE A 13 -23.95 -22.94 -5.28
N ARG A 14 -23.66 -24.20 -4.92
CA ARG A 14 -22.38 -24.61 -4.32
C ARG A 14 -21.21 -24.45 -5.28
N ALA A 15 -21.40 -24.79 -6.55
CA ALA A 15 -20.41 -24.57 -7.60
C ALA A 15 -20.10 -23.07 -7.79
N ALA A 16 -21.14 -22.23 -7.93
CA ALA A 16 -20.98 -20.79 -8.10
C ALA A 16 -20.34 -20.12 -6.88
N LEU A 17 -20.73 -20.53 -5.66
CA LEU A 17 -20.08 -20.10 -4.42
C LEU A 17 -18.62 -20.53 -4.40
N SER A 18 -18.31 -21.79 -4.73
CA SER A 18 -16.94 -22.31 -4.74
C SER A 18 -16.02 -21.59 -5.74
N GLU A 19 -16.55 -21.22 -6.90
CA GLU A 19 -15.81 -20.50 -7.94
C GLU A 19 -15.54 -19.05 -7.53
N GLN A 20 -16.54 -18.35 -6.96
CA GLN A 20 -16.34 -17.04 -6.37
C GLN A 20 -15.35 -17.08 -5.20
N ASP A 21 -15.43 -18.11 -4.37
CA ASP A 21 -14.55 -18.30 -3.21
C ASP A 21 -13.10 -18.60 -3.62
N GLN A 22 -12.89 -19.34 -4.71
CA GLN A 22 -11.57 -19.58 -5.28
C GLN A 22 -11.00 -18.30 -5.92
N ALA A 23 -11.82 -17.55 -6.66
CA ALA A 23 -11.41 -16.27 -7.24
C ALA A 23 -11.04 -15.24 -6.15
N LEU A 24 -11.77 -15.25 -5.03
CA LEU A 24 -11.50 -14.39 -3.88
C LEU A 24 -10.20 -14.80 -3.16
N MET A 25 -9.95 -16.10 -2.99
CA MET A 25 -8.69 -16.62 -2.44
C MET A 25 -7.46 -16.26 -3.30
N ALA A 26 -7.58 -16.36 -4.63
CA ALA A 26 -6.50 -15.96 -5.55
C ALA A 26 -6.18 -14.46 -5.46
N HIS A 27 -7.16 -13.61 -5.18
CA HIS A 27 -6.93 -12.19 -4.92
C HIS A 27 -6.14 -11.93 -3.61
N PHE A 28 -6.14 -12.88 -2.68
CA PHE A 28 -5.46 -12.78 -1.39
C PHE A 28 -4.14 -13.55 -1.31
N GLU A 29 -3.70 -14.22 -2.38
CA GLU A 29 -2.35 -14.79 -2.46
C GLU A 29 -1.27 -13.70 -2.33
N GLU A 30 -0.12 -14.09 -1.78
CA GLU A 30 0.97 -13.19 -1.41
C GLU A 30 1.39 -12.31 -2.59
N GLN A 31 1.03 -11.03 -2.52
CA GLN A 31 1.60 -10.05 -3.44
C GLN A 31 3.08 -9.88 -3.10
N GLY A 32 3.95 -10.15 -4.08
CA GLY A 32 5.37 -9.81 -4.00
C GLY A 32 5.59 -8.33 -3.70
N LEU A 33 6.83 -7.94 -3.38
CA LEU A 33 7.19 -6.56 -3.01
C LEU A 33 6.67 -5.49 -3.99
N PHE A 34 6.74 -5.76 -5.30
CA PHE A 34 6.18 -4.87 -6.33
C PHE A 34 4.65 -4.79 -6.32
N GLY A 35 3.97 -5.88 -5.95
CA GLY A 35 2.52 -5.90 -5.75
C GLY A 35 2.10 -5.13 -4.50
N GLN A 36 2.89 -5.18 -3.42
CA GLN A 36 2.67 -4.35 -2.22
C GLN A 36 2.90 -2.86 -2.51
N LEU A 37 3.95 -2.52 -3.25
CA LEU A 37 4.15 -1.17 -3.79
C LEU A 37 2.97 -0.74 -4.65
N GLY A 38 2.48 -1.60 -5.54
CA GLY A 38 1.29 -1.35 -6.35
C GLY A 38 0.01 -1.18 -5.52
N SER A 39 -0.09 -1.88 -4.38
CA SER A 39 -1.24 -1.77 -3.48
C SER A 39 -1.34 -0.42 -2.78
N LEU A 40 -0.23 0.31 -2.61
CA LEU A 40 -0.26 1.70 -2.12
C LEU A 40 -1.02 2.61 -3.08
N PHE A 41 -1.01 2.30 -4.38
CA PHE A 41 -1.72 3.04 -5.43
C PHE A 41 -3.11 2.50 -5.72
N LYS A 42 -3.60 1.50 -4.98
CA LYS A 42 -4.94 0.93 -5.15
C LYS A 42 -5.80 1.19 -3.91
N GLY A 43 -7.06 1.60 -4.11
CA GLY A 43 -8.05 1.82 -3.06
C GLY A 43 -8.31 3.28 -2.68
N LYS A 44 -9.17 3.51 -1.69
CA LYS A 44 -9.66 4.86 -1.28
C LYS A 44 -8.55 5.81 -0.81
N LEU A 45 -7.41 5.25 -0.42
CA LEU A 45 -6.27 5.97 0.11
C LEU A 45 -5.11 6.11 -0.90
N ALA A 46 -5.30 5.67 -2.15
CA ALA A 46 -4.30 5.76 -3.22
C ALA A 46 -3.90 7.21 -3.56
N TRP A 47 -4.86 8.14 -3.43
CA TRP A 47 -4.59 9.56 -3.67
C TRP A 47 -3.53 10.12 -2.71
N LEU A 48 -3.51 9.66 -1.45
CA LEU A 48 -2.48 10.06 -0.48
C LEU A 48 -1.10 9.57 -0.89
N SER A 49 -1.01 8.36 -1.42
CA SER A 49 0.26 7.80 -1.91
C SER A 49 0.79 8.59 -3.12
N ILE A 50 -0.10 9.00 -4.04
CA ILE A 50 0.26 9.88 -5.17
C ILE A 50 0.74 11.24 -4.66
N VAL A 51 0.04 11.85 -3.71
CA VAL A 51 0.41 13.13 -3.09
C VAL A 51 1.77 13.03 -2.41
N THR A 52 2.04 11.98 -1.62
CA THR A 52 3.34 11.80 -0.96
C THR A 52 4.48 11.61 -1.95
N LEU A 53 4.22 10.99 -3.11
CA LEU A 53 5.22 10.81 -4.17
C LEU A 53 5.52 12.14 -4.86
N PHE A 54 4.50 12.95 -5.11
CA PHE A 54 4.63 14.30 -5.64
C PHE A 54 5.42 15.21 -4.69
N ILE A 55 5.05 15.22 -3.39
CA ILE A 55 5.75 15.99 -2.35
C ILE A 55 7.19 15.51 -2.19
N GLY A 56 7.42 14.19 -2.17
CA GLY A 56 8.76 13.61 -2.08
C GLY A 56 9.63 13.98 -3.29
N THR A 57 9.05 14.09 -4.47
CA THR A 57 9.74 14.56 -5.69
C THR A 57 10.15 16.03 -5.54
N ILE A 58 9.22 16.90 -5.10
CA ILE A 58 9.50 18.31 -4.85
C ILE A 58 10.60 18.47 -3.80
N LEU A 59 10.52 17.75 -2.67
CA LEU A 59 11.52 17.78 -1.61
C LEU A 59 12.91 17.35 -2.10
N THR A 60 12.97 16.40 -3.04
CA THR A 60 14.24 15.98 -3.65
C THR A 60 14.88 17.12 -4.45
N PHE A 61 14.10 17.81 -5.29
CA PHE A 61 14.59 18.96 -6.04
C PHE A 61 15.03 20.10 -5.12
N VAL A 62 14.25 20.37 -4.07
CA VAL A 62 14.58 21.38 -3.06
C VAL A 62 15.89 21.01 -2.33
N ALA A 63 16.07 19.75 -1.97
CA ALA A 63 17.30 19.27 -1.32
C ALA A 63 18.51 19.43 -2.25
N ILE A 64 18.40 19.07 -3.54
CA ILE A 64 19.49 19.24 -4.52
C ILE A 64 19.84 20.72 -4.67
N TYR A 65 18.84 21.59 -4.79
CA TYR A 65 19.06 23.04 -4.90
C TYR A 65 19.71 23.63 -3.65
N ALA A 66 19.27 23.19 -2.46
CA ALA A 66 19.82 23.63 -1.19
C ALA A 66 21.28 23.19 -1.01
N ILE A 67 21.62 21.95 -1.40
CA ILE A 67 23.00 21.46 -1.39
C ILE A 67 23.86 22.26 -2.38
N TRP A 68 23.35 22.53 -3.58
CA TRP A 68 24.09 23.32 -4.56
C TRP A 68 24.40 24.73 -4.03
N LYS A 69 23.40 25.40 -3.43
CA LYS A 69 23.57 26.71 -2.77
C LYS A 69 24.48 26.67 -1.55
N PHE A 70 24.48 25.57 -0.80
CA PHE A 70 25.39 25.38 0.33
C PHE A 70 26.86 25.40 -0.11
N VAL A 71 27.18 24.80 -1.27
CA VAL A 71 28.56 24.71 -1.80
C VAL A 71 28.99 25.97 -2.55
N THR A 72 28.06 26.73 -3.14
CA THR A 72 28.38 27.91 -3.95
C THR A 72 28.35 29.25 -3.20
N THR A 73 27.95 29.27 -1.93
CA THR A 73 27.83 30.53 -1.17
C THR A 73 29.03 30.74 -0.25
N ASP A 74 29.69 31.90 -0.35
CA ASP A 74 30.85 32.26 0.48
C ASP A 74 30.48 32.85 1.85
N ASP A 75 29.20 33.19 2.07
CA ASP A 75 28.70 33.73 3.34
C ASP A 75 28.27 32.62 4.30
N LEU A 76 28.90 32.57 5.48
CA LEU A 76 28.65 31.56 6.52
C LEU A 76 27.17 31.54 6.97
N ALA A 77 26.54 32.70 7.10
CA ALA A 77 25.14 32.79 7.53
C ALA A 77 24.21 32.16 6.47
N SER A 78 24.50 32.37 5.20
CA SER A 78 23.78 31.78 4.09
C SER A 78 24.05 30.27 3.96
N MET A 79 25.29 29.80 4.17
CA MET A 79 25.60 28.37 4.22
C MET A 79 24.78 27.66 5.30
N ILE A 80 24.70 28.20 6.52
CA ILE A 80 23.92 27.57 7.61
C ILE A 80 22.43 27.49 7.25
N ARG A 81 21.85 28.53 6.63
CA ARG A 81 20.46 28.53 6.18
C ARG A 81 20.17 27.45 5.14
N TRP A 82 21.01 27.34 4.11
CA TRP A 82 20.85 26.33 3.06
C TRP A 82 21.14 24.92 3.57
N GLY A 83 22.11 24.76 4.47
CA GLY A 83 22.43 23.50 5.12
C GLY A 83 21.30 23.01 6.02
N GLY A 84 20.70 23.90 6.82
CA GLY A 84 19.51 23.60 7.62
C GLY A 84 18.30 23.22 6.76
N LEU A 85 18.10 23.91 5.63
CA LEU A 85 17.03 23.60 4.69
C LEU A 85 17.23 22.24 4.01
N ALA A 86 18.47 21.91 3.60
CA ALA A 86 18.81 20.60 3.06
C ALA A 86 18.61 19.48 4.10
N TRP A 87 18.97 19.72 5.36
CA TRP A 87 18.77 18.78 6.46
C TRP A 87 17.28 18.50 6.70
N ILE A 88 16.46 19.55 6.82
CA ILE A 88 15.01 19.42 7.01
C ILE A 88 14.40 18.67 5.83
N ALA A 89 14.75 19.03 4.59
CA ALA A 89 14.26 18.34 3.40
C ALA A 89 14.64 16.85 3.40
N GLY A 90 15.86 16.51 3.82
CA GLY A 90 16.32 15.13 3.96
C GLY A 90 15.54 14.33 5.02
N VAL A 91 15.33 14.92 6.21
CA VAL A 91 14.55 14.30 7.28
C VAL A 91 13.09 14.11 6.88
N SER A 92 12.48 15.12 6.24
CA SER A 92 11.12 14.99 5.70
C SER A 92 11.01 13.86 4.68
N GLN A 93 12.00 13.69 3.81
CA GLN A 93 12.02 12.59 2.84
C GLN A 93 12.12 11.21 3.51
N MET A 94 12.93 11.10 4.57
CA MET A 94 13.02 9.86 5.37
C MET A 94 11.69 9.53 6.04
N MET A 95 11.01 10.52 6.61
CA MET A 95 9.70 10.35 7.25
C MET A 95 8.63 9.88 6.25
N ILE A 96 8.61 10.42 5.03
CA ILE A 96 7.69 9.99 3.97
C ILE A 96 7.90 8.51 3.61
N LYS A 97 9.16 8.05 3.53
CA LYS A 97 9.47 6.64 3.27
C LYS A 97 9.00 5.72 4.41
N LEU A 98 9.29 6.11 5.65
CA LEU A 98 8.85 5.35 6.84
C LEU A 98 7.33 5.24 6.90
N TRP A 99 6.61 6.34 6.67
CA TRP A 99 5.16 6.33 6.63
C TRP A 99 4.61 5.41 5.52
N SER A 100 5.25 5.43 4.34
CA SER A 100 4.89 4.55 3.22
C SER A 100 5.10 3.08 3.56
N TRP A 101 6.17 2.74 4.28
CA TRP A 101 6.44 1.38 4.76
C TRP A 101 5.41 0.92 5.80
N MET A 102 5.12 1.74 6.81
CA MET A 102 4.09 1.44 7.80
C MET A 102 2.72 1.20 7.15
N ARG A 103 2.41 1.93 6.08
CA ARG A 103 1.21 1.69 5.29
C ARG A 103 1.19 0.34 4.60
N MET A 104 2.31 -0.09 4.02
CA MET A 104 2.40 -1.42 3.40
C MET A 104 2.19 -2.52 4.43
N GLU A 105 2.81 -2.39 5.62
CA GLU A 105 2.61 -3.34 6.71
C GLU A 105 1.15 -3.38 7.17
N THR A 106 0.54 -2.21 7.39
CA THR A 106 -0.89 -2.11 7.76
C THR A 106 -1.79 -2.78 6.73
N ASN A 107 -1.55 -2.54 5.44
CA ASN A 107 -2.31 -3.17 4.36
C ASN A 107 -2.09 -4.69 4.29
N ARG A 108 -0.87 -5.17 4.58
CA ARG A 108 -0.56 -6.60 4.68
C ARG A 108 -1.33 -7.25 5.83
N THR A 109 -1.30 -6.64 7.02
CA THR A 109 -2.05 -7.13 8.18
C THR A 109 -3.55 -7.16 7.94
N LEU A 110 -4.12 -6.10 7.36
CA LEU A 110 -5.56 -6.07 7.02
C LEU A 110 -5.96 -7.18 6.06
N ARG A 111 -5.09 -7.52 5.11
CA ARG A 111 -5.31 -8.61 4.16
C ARG A 111 -5.28 -9.97 4.84
N GLU A 112 -4.31 -10.18 5.72
CA GLU A 112 -4.18 -11.41 6.50
C GLU A 112 -5.40 -11.62 7.41
N ILE A 113 -5.91 -10.55 8.05
CA ILE A 113 -7.15 -10.61 8.85
C ILE A 113 -8.35 -11.04 8.00
N LYS A 114 -8.58 -10.40 6.84
CA LYS A 114 -9.68 -10.79 5.94
C LYS A 114 -9.58 -12.23 5.45
N ARG A 115 -8.35 -12.71 5.21
CA ARG A 115 -8.10 -14.11 4.84
C ARG A 115 -8.49 -15.06 5.98
N LEU A 116 -8.21 -14.70 7.24
CA LEU A 116 -8.63 -15.47 8.41
C LEU A 116 -10.15 -15.44 8.60
N GLU A 117 -10.80 -14.28 8.44
CA GLU A 117 -12.27 -14.16 8.50
C GLU A 117 -12.94 -15.09 7.49
N LEU A 118 -12.45 -15.12 6.24
CA LEU A 118 -12.96 -16.03 5.20
C LEU A 118 -12.78 -17.50 5.56
N GLN A 119 -11.63 -17.88 6.13
CA GLN A 119 -11.40 -19.24 6.59
C GLN A 119 -12.35 -19.65 7.71
N ILE A 120 -12.65 -18.75 8.66
CA ILE A 120 -13.60 -19.01 9.74
C ILE A 120 -15.01 -19.20 9.20
N VAL A 121 -15.46 -18.35 8.27
CA VAL A 121 -16.78 -18.48 7.64
C VAL A 121 -16.91 -19.82 6.90
N ARG A 122 -15.86 -20.27 6.21
CA ARG A 122 -15.86 -21.59 5.56
C ARG A 122 -15.92 -22.74 6.56
N MET A 123 -15.27 -22.64 7.72
CA MET A 123 -15.37 -23.67 8.76
C MET A 123 -16.75 -23.71 9.43
N GLN A 124 -17.50 -22.60 9.46
CA GLN A 124 -18.87 -22.58 9.98
C GLN A 124 -19.91 -23.06 8.96
N ASN A 125 -19.67 -22.86 7.66
CA ASN A 125 -20.60 -23.21 6.59
C ASN A 125 -20.35 -24.58 5.94
N GLY A 126 -19.27 -25.28 6.34
CA GLY A 126 -18.95 -26.66 5.92
C GLY A 126 -19.44 -27.68 6.92
#